data_AF-A0A9P7Q5G1-F1
#
_entry.id   AF-A0A9P7Q5G1-F1
#
_cell.length_a   1.000
_cell.length_b   1.000
_cell.length_c   1.000
_cell.angle_alpha   90.00
_cell.angle_beta   90.00
_cell.angle_gamma   90.00
#
_symmetry.space_group_name_H-M   'P 1'
#
loop_
_entity.id
_entity.type
_entity.pdbx_description
1 polymer ?
#
loop_
_entity_poly.entity_id
_entity_poly.type
_entity_poly.pdbx_seq_one_letter_code
_entity_poly.pdbx_strand_id
1 'polypeptide(L)'
;MANIMSILIATLAVVSPVAQAGGCTPGRLYCGRGLQVYEYPGAQSLRLDSLYSCQSDGSLKEKKGCPFFCLYGGVGNNDYCSDFGL
;
A
#
# COMPACT_ATOMS: atom_id res chain seq x y z
N MET A 1 46.05 4.89 29.88
CA MET A 1 44.86 4.01 29.84
C MET A 1 43.68 4.86 29.40
N ALA A 2 43.32 4.80 28.12
CA ALA A 2 42.18 5.55 27.58
C ALA A 2 41.00 4.58 27.43
N ASN A 3 39.93 4.83 28.19
CA ASN A 3 38.66 4.12 28.08
C ASN A 3 37.92 4.70 26.87
N ILE A 4 37.91 3.97 25.76
CA ILE A 4 37.12 4.34 24.58
C ILE A 4 35.71 3.84 24.84
N MET A 5 34.86 4.75 25.33
CA MET A 5 33.46 4.45 25.57
C MET A 5 32.77 4.06 24.26
N SER A 6 32.10 2.92 24.32
CA SER A 6 31.38 2.28 23.23
C SER A 6 30.32 3.22 22.65
N ILE A 7 30.49 3.62 21.39
CA ILE A 7 29.46 4.35 20.64
C ILE A 7 28.47 3.29 20.13
N LEU A 8 27.38 3.11 20.85
CA LEU A 8 26.22 2.35 20.37
C LEU A 8 25.62 3.14 19.21
N ILE A 9 25.99 2.76 18.00
CA ILE A 9 25.35 3.23 16.77
C ILE A 9 23.94 2.63 16.80
N ALA A 10 22.97 3.41 17.27
CA ALA A 10 21.57 3.14 17.06
C ALA A 10 21.35 3.18 15.54
N THR A 11 21.39 2.02 14.90
CA THR A 11 20.82 1.81 13.57
C THR A 11 19.34 2.06 13.69
N LEU A 12 18.94 3.33 13.61
CA LEU A 12 17.64 3.68 13.09
C LEU A 12 17.60 2.96 11.74
N ALA A 13 16.84 1.87 11.70
CA ALA A 13 16.07 1.56 10.51
C ALA A 13 15.23 2.80 10.26
N VAL A 14 15.85 3.81 9.62
CA VAL A 14 15.15 4.73 8.75
C VAL A 14 14.41 3.76 7.87
N VAL A 15 13.12 3.61 8.19
CA VAL A 15 12.14 3.04 7.29
C VAL A 15 12.18 4.03 6.15
N SER A 16 13.18 3.85 5.30
CA SER A 16 13.31 4.57 4.06
C SER A 16 11.94 4.42 3.45
N PRO A 17 11.29 5.49 2.98
CA PRO A 17 10.29 5.34 1.96
C PRO A 17 11.06 4.87 0.72
N VAL A 18 11.60 3.64 0.77
CA VAL A 18 11.66 2.81 -0.41
C VAL A 18 10.22 2.84 -0.86
N ALA A 19 9.99 3.66 -1.88
CA ALA A 19 9.35 3.21 -3.09
C ALA A 19 9.77 1.76 -3.34
N GLN A 20 9.20 0.83 -2.56
CA GLN A 20 9.15 -0.56 -2.90
C GLN A 20 8.32 -0.53 -4.16
N ALA A 21 9.00 -0.60 -5.30
CA ALA A 21 8.43 -0.68 -6.63
C ALA A 21 7.68 -2.03 -6.83
N GLY A 22 6.90 -2.43 -5.82
CA GLY A 22 6.15 -3.67 -5.69
C GLY A 22 5.40 -3.80 -4.36
N GLY A 23 5.48 -2.79 -3.46
CA GLY A 23 4.85 -2.78 -2.14
C GLY A 23 3.70 -1.76 -2.07
N CYS A 24 2.52 -2.14 -1.58
CA CYS A 24 1.46 -1.16 -1.29
C CYS A 24 1.87 -0.30 -0.09
N THR A 25 1.52 0.99 -0.07
CA THR A 25 1.79 1.87 1.09
C THR A 25 0.79 1.57 2.22
N PRO A 26 1.27 1.22 3.44
CA PRO A 26 0.39 0.98 4.58
C PRO A 26 -0.56 2.15 4.86
N GLY A 27 -1.80 1.83 5.22
CA GLY A 27 -2.86 2.80 5.50
C GLY A 27 -3.51 3.41 4.26
N ARG A 28 -3.03 3.10 3.05
CA ARG A 28 -3.65 3.56 1.81
C ARG A 28 -4.66 2.59 1.24
N LEU A 29 -5.49 3.14 0.37
CA LEU A 29 -6.52 2.44 -0.39
C LEU A 29 -6.12 2.30 -1.85
N TYR A 30 -6.29 1.10 -2.39
CA TYR A 30 -5.96 0.74 -3.76
C TYR A 30 -7.12 0.01 -4.42
N CYS A 31 -7.34 0.24 -5.70
CA CYS A 31 -8.25 -0.55 -6.51
C CYS A 31 -7.70 -1.96 -6.72
N GLY A 32 -8.55 -2.98 -6.56
CA GLY A 32 -8.16 -4.37 -6.82
C GLY A 32 -7.64 -4.58 -8.25
N ARG A 33 -8.24 -3.91 -9.23
CA ARG A 33 -7.72 -3.88 -10.62
C ARG A 33 -6.27 -3.38 -10.69
N GLY A 34 -5.93 -2.31 -9.98
CA GLY A 34 -4.57 -1.77 -9.98
C GLY A 34 -3.58 -2.75 -9.39
N LEU A 35 -3.95 -3.31 -8.24
CA LEU A 35 -3.13 -4.31 -7.56
C LEU A 35 -2.86 -5.53 -8.45
N GLN A 36 -3.84 -5.97 -9.25
CA GLN A 36 -3.64 -7.06 -10.22
C GLN A 36 -2.77 -6.66 -11.41
N VAL A 37 -2.99 -5.47 -11.99
CA VAL A 37 -2.21 -4.98 -13.14
C VAL A 37 -0.73 -4.81 -12.78
N TYR A 38 -0.44 -4.39 -11.56
CA TYR A 38 0.92 -4.31 -11.03
C TYR A 38 1.41 -5.61 -10.37
N GLU A 39 0.69 -6.72 -10.56
CA GLU A 39 1.06 -8.06 -10.09
C GLU A 39 1.41 -8.12 -8.60
N TYR A 40 0.70 -7.34 -7.78
CA TYR A 40 0.94 -7.31 -6.35
C TYR A 40 0.76 -8.71 -5.73
N PRO A 41 1.67 -9.17 -4.85
CA PRO A 41 1.55 -10.47 -4.22
C PRO A 41 0.20 -10.64 -3.49
N GLY A 42 -0.58 -11.66 -3.87
CA GLY A 42 -1.91 -11.90 -3.31
C GLY A 42 -3.04 -11.10 -3.96
N ALA A 43 -2.76 -10.33 -5.03
CA ALA A 43 -3.78 -9.58 -5.74
C ALA A 43 -4.59 -10.40 -6.76
N GLN A 44 -4.09 -11.57 -7.17
CA GLN A 44 -4.63 -12.38 -8.28
C GLN A 44 -6.09 -12.79 -8.08
N SER A 45 -6.53 -12.94 -6.83
CA SER A 45 -7.89 -13.35 -6.46
C SER A 45 -8.79 -12.19 -6.01
N LEU A 46 -8.31 -10.94 -6.10
CA LEU A 46 -9.08 -9.79 -5.65
C LEU A 46 -10.22 -9.46 -6.62
N ARG A 47 -11.25 -8.80 -6.09
CA ARG A 47 -12.29 -8.21 -6.92
C ARG A 47 -11.75 -6.94 -7.58
N LEU A 48 -11.86 -6.87 -8.90
CA LEU A 48 -11.34 -5.75 -9.70
C LEU A 48 -11.98 -4.42 -9.31
N ASP A 49 -13.26 -4.49 -8.97
CA ASP A 49 -14.20 -3.46 -8.58
C ASP A 49 -14.28 -3.25 -7.06
N SER A 50 -13.30 -3.74 -6.29
CA SER A 50 -13.24 -3.46 -4.85
C SER A 50 -12.05 -2.57 -4.49
N LEU A 51 -12.23 -1.85 -3.38
CA LEU A 51 -11.22 -1.04 -2.74
C LEU A 51 -10.56 -1.81 -1.60
N TYR A 52 -9.24 -1.89 -1.62
CA TYR A 52 -8.42 -2.64 -0.68
C TYR A 52 -7.54 -1.71 0.15
N SER A 53 -7.49 -1.94 1.45
CA SER A 53 -6.59 -1.26 2.37
C SER A 53 -5.32 -2.06 2.57
N CYS A 54 -4.18 -1.43 2.28
CA CYS A 54 -2.88 -1.98 2.60
C CYS A 54 -2.62 -1.89 4.10
N GLN A 55 -2.37 -3.04 4.72
CA GLN A 55 -2.05 -3.14 6.15
C GLN A 55 -0.54 -2.93 6.38
N SER A 56 -0.15 -2.72 7.65
CA SER A 56 1.25 -2.51 8.03
C SER A 56 2.15 -3.73 7.81
N ASP A 57 1.56 -4.93 7.70
CA ASP A 57 2.24 -6.18 7.37
C ASP A 57 2.34 -6.43 5.84
N GLY A 58 1.86 -5.49 5.02
CA GLY A 58 1.80 -5.62 3.56
C GLY A 58 0.62 -6.47 3.07
N SER A 59 -0.25 -6.96 3.95
CA SER A 59 -1.46 -7.67 3.53
C SER A 59 -2.50 -6.70 2.98
N LEU A 60 -3.32 -7.20 2.04
CA LEU A 60 -4.43 -6.44 1.47
C LEU A 60 -5.73 -6.87 2.14
N LYS A 61 -6.46 -5.91 2.70
CA LYS A 61 -7.76 -6.13 3.30
C LYS A 61 -8.85 -5.44 2.52
N GLU A 62 -9.86 -6.18 2.07
CA GLU A 62 -11.01 -5.57 1.40
C GLU A 62 -11.71 -4.58 2.33
N LYS A 63 -11.93 -3.36 1.85
CA LYS A 63 -12.64 -2.30 2.58
C LYS A 63 -14.08 -2.17 2.11
N LYS A 64 -14.29 -2.08 0.80
CA LYS A 64 -15.62 -1.99 0.19
C LYS A 64 -15.59 -2.42 -1.27
N GLY A 65 -16.70 -2.97 -1.75
CA GLY A 65 -16.98 -3.06 -3.19
C GLY A 65 -17.40 -1.70 -3.74
N CYS A 66 -16.97 -1.37 -4.94
CA CYS A 66 -17.40 -0.19 -5.69
C CYS A 66 -18.58 -0.58 -6.59
N PRO A 67 -19.70 0.17 -6.56
CA PRO A 67 -20.90 -0.18 -7.33
C PRO A 67 -20.72 -0.05 -8.84
N PHE A 68 -19.80 0.80 -9.30
CA PHE A 68 -19.55 1.05 -10.73
C PHE A 68 -18.07 0.84 -11.08
N PHE A 69 -17.24 1.81 -10.69
CA PHE A 69 -15.81 1.80 -11.00
C PHE A 69 -15.01 2.19 -9.77
N CYS A 70 -13.87 1.52 -9.62
CA CYS A 70 -12.80 1.99 -8.75
C CYS A 70 -11.88 2.87 -9.58
N LEU A 71 -11.64 4.09 -9.12
CA LEU A 71 -10.85 5.11 -9.80
C LEU A 71 -9.53 5.32 -9.08
N TYR A 72 -8.47 5.47 -9.88
CA TYR A 72 -7.13 5.77 -9.38
C TYR A 72 -7.07 7.20 -8.86
N GLY A 73 -6.70 7.35 -7.59
CA GLY A 73 -6.49 8.67 -6.96
C GLY A 73 -5.22 9.38 -7.43
N GLY A 74 -4.35 8.64 -8.12
CA GLY A 74 -3.03 9.10 -8.55
C GLY A 74 -1.95 8.87 -7.49
N VAL A 75 -0.70 9.14 -7.89
CA VAL A 75 0.46 8.97 -7.02
C VAL A 75 0.31 9.84 -5.77
N GLY A 76 0.49 9.26 -4.59
CA GLY A 76 0.37 10.02 -3.35
C GLY A 76 -1.03 9.98 -2.70
N ASN A 77 -2.06 9.57 -3.44
CA ASN A 77 -3.45 9.61 -2.98
C ASN A 77 -4.03 8.20 -2.77
N ASN A 78 -5.21 8.16 -2.15
CA ASN A 78 -6.03 6.96 -2.05
C ASN A 78 -6.88 6.80 -3.31
N ASP A 79 -6.99 5.56 -3.78
CA ASP A 79 -8.02 5.20 -4.73
C ASP A 79 -9.41 5.31 -4.09
N TYR A 80 -10.44 5.45 -4.92
CA TYR A 80 -11.80 5.67 -4.45
C TYR A 80 -12.84 5.04 -5.37
N CYS A 81 -14.02 4.76 -4.81
CA CYS A 81 -15.16 4.32 -5.62
C CYS A 81 -15.86 5.55 -6.21
N SER A 82 -16.20 5.47 -7.50
CA SER A 82 -17.18 6.39 -8.08
C SER A 82 -18.57 5.95 -7.64
N ASP A 83 -19.16 6.70 -6.71
CA ASP A 83 -20.55 6.47 -6.25
C ASP A 83 -21.58 7.10 -7.22
N PHE A 84 -21.12 7.89 -8.20
CA PHE A 84 -21.95 8.41 -9.29
C PHE A 84 -21.66 7.61 -10.57
N GLY A 85 -22.63 6.81 -10.98
CA GLY A 85 -22.74 6.38 -12.37
C GLY A 85 -23.12 7.59 -13.21
N LEU A 86 -22.23 8.00 -14.10
CA LEU A 86 -22.57 8.89 -15.21
C LEU A 86 -23.38 8.11 -16.26
#